data_AF-A0A1T2XDB4-F1
#
_entry.id   AF-A0A1T2XDB4-F1
#
_cell.length_a   1.000
_cell.length_b   1.000
_cell.length_c   1.000
_cell.angle_alpha   90.00
_cell.angle_beta   90.00
_cell.angle_gamma   90.00
#
_symmetry.space_group_name_H-M   'P 1'
#
loop_
_entity.id
_entity.type
_entity.pdbx_description
1 polymer ?
#
loop_
_entity_poly.entity_id
_entity_poly.type
_entity_poly.pdbx_seq_one_letter_code
_entity_poly.pdbx_strand_id
1 'polypeptide(L)' 'MPIKIIKRIVDIITVCAIVYVLYLGYFIFFDKPTTSYEITSLYVKTGYAYLTLFIILIIRTLVNKKRAA' A
#
# COMPACT_ATOMS: atom_id res chain seq x y z
N MET A 1 17.67 13.49 17.11
CA MET A 1 17.46 12.03 16.97
C MET A 1 16.06 11.57 16.48
N PRO A 2 14.91 12.22 16.79
CA PRO A 2 13.58 11.62 16.53
C PRO A 2 13.22 11.51 15.03
N ILE A 3 13.73 12.42 14.19
CA ILE A 3 13.42 12.47 12.75
C ILE A 3 13.86 11.20 11.99
N LYS A 4 14.97 10.56 12.41
CA LYS A 4 15.47 9.33 11.76
C LYS A 4 14.58 8.11 12.06
N ILE A 5 14.00 8.06 13.24
CA ILE A 5 13.11 6.97 13.69
C ILE A 5 11.78 7.06 12.95
N ILE A 6 11.19 8.26 12.87
CA ILE A 6 9.94 8.51 12.14
C ILE A 6 10.10 8.12 10.66
N LYS A 7 11.24 8.45 10.03
CA LYS A 7 11.51 8.06 8.65
C LYS A 7 11.56 6.53 8.46
N ARG A 8 12.20 5.79 9.38
CA ARG A 8 12.23 4.32 9.32
C ARG A 8 10.83 3.71 9.49
N ILE A 9 10.01 4.25 10.38
CA ILE A 9 8.63 3.79 10.58
C ILE A 9 7.81 3.98 9.30
N VAL A 10 7.91 5.13 8.64
CA VAL A 10 7.23 5.39 7.36
C VAL A 10 7.70 4.43 6.26
N ASP A 11 9.00 4.15 6.19
CA ASP A 11 9.54 3.19 5.23
C ASP A 11 9.00 1.77 5.48
N ILE A 12 8.94 1.32 6.75
CA ILE A 12 8.37 0.01 7.11
C ILE A 12 6.89 -0.06 6.73
N ILE A 13 6.10 0.96 7.08
CA ILE A 13 4.67 1.02 6.72
C ILE A 13 4.49 0.96 5.20
N THR A 14 5.36 1.64 4.44
CA THR A 14 5.34 1.62 2.98
C THR A 14 5.58 0.20 2.46
N VAL A 15 6.59 -0.50 2.98
CA VAL A 15 6.87 -1.89 2.57
C VAL A 15 5.71 -2.82 2.93
N CYS A 16 5.14 -2.71 4.13
CA CYS A 16 3.98 -3.48 4.52
C CYS A 16 2.77 -3.24 3.59
N ALA A 17 2.54 -1.99 3.19
CA ALA A 17 1.48 -1.65 2.25
C ALA A 17 1.73 -2.27 0.86
N ILE A 18 2.97 -2.25 0.36
CA ILE A 18 3.34 -2.90 -0.91
C ILE A 18 3.05 -4.41 -0.83
N VAL A 19 3.53 -5.07 0.23
CA VAL A 19 3.35 -6.51 0.44
C VAL A 19 1.86 -6.87 0.52
N TYR A 20 1.06 -6.06 1.20
CA TYR A 20 -0.39 -6.26 1.31
C TYR A 20 -1.10 -6.14 -0.06
N VAL A 21 -0.70 -5.18 -0.88
CA VAL A 21 -1.23 -5.03 -2.24
C VAL A 21 -0.84 -6.22 -3.12
N LEU A 22 0.41 -6.70 -3.04
CA LEU A 22 0.87 -7.89 -3.76
C LEU A 22 0.13 -9.15 -3.32
N TYR A 23 -0.12 -9.29 -2.01
CA TYR A 23 -0.92 -10.37 -1.44
C TYR A 23 -2.34 -10.38 -2.01
N LEU A 24 -3.03 -9.23 -1.99
CA LEU A 24 -4.38 -9.13 -2.56
C LEU A 24 -4.38 -9.39 -4.08
N GLY A 25 -3.38 -8.88 -4.80
CA GLY A 25 -3.20 -9.17 -6.22
C GLY A 25 -3.05 -10.67 -6.50
N TYR A 26 -2.23 -11.37 -5.70
CA TYR A 26 -2.06 -12.81 -5.82
C TYR A 26 -3.40 -13.57 -5.69
N PHE A 27 -4.22 -13.22 -4.70
CA PHE A 27 -5.54 -13.82 -4.53
C PHE A 27 -6.48 -13.56 -5.71
N ILE A 28 -6.42 -12.37 -6.32
CA ILE A 28 -7.23 -12.06 -7.51
C ILE A 28 -6.79 -12.88 -8.72
N PHE A 29 -5.49 -13.01 -8.95
CA PHE A 29 -4.95 -13.64 -10.17
C PHE A 29 -4.90 -15.17 -10.09
N PHE A 30 -4.54 -15.73 -8.93
CA PHE A 30 -4.25 -17.15 -8.77
C PHE A 30 -5.33 -17.92 -8.00
N ASP A 31 -5.95 -17.31 -7.00
CA ASP A 31 -6.87 -17.98 -6.07
C ASP A 31 -8.32 -17.54 -6.28
N LYS A 32 -8.72 -17.41 -7.56
CA LYS A 32 -9.97 -16.79 -8.03
C LYS A 32 -11.14 -17.13 -7.09
N PRO A 33 -11.67 -16.14 -6.34
CA PRO A 33 -12.77 -16.40 -5.42
C PRO A 33 -13.98 -16.93 -6.20
N THR A 34 -14.58 -18.01 -5.69
CA THR A 34 -15.64 -18.76 -6.38
C THR A 34 -17.02 -18.15 -6.17
N THR A 35 -17.18 -17.25 -5.19
CA THR A 35 -18.47 -16.61 -4.87
C THR A 35 -18.48 -15.11 -5.18
N SER A 36 -19.59 -14.61 -5.72
CA SER A 36 -19.76 -13.19 -6.10
C SER A 36 -19.55 -12.22 -4.94
N TYR A 37 -19.86 -12.64 -3.71
CA TYR A 37 -19.64 -11.86 -2.50
C TYR A 37 -18.15 -11.70 -2.17
N GLU A 38 -17.37 -12.79 -2.24
CA GLU A 38 -15.93 -12.77 -1.99
C GLU A 38 -15.19 -11.97 -3.06
N ILE A 39 -15.60 -12.10 -4.32
CA ILE A 39 -15.10 -11.27 -5.43
C ILE A 39 -15.30 -9.78 -5.08
N THR A 40 -16.52 -9.37 -4.77
CA THR A 40 -16.83 -7.96 -4.50
C THR A 40 -16.04 -7.43 -3.30
N SER A 41 -15.98 -8.20 -2.21
CA SER A 41 -15.19 -7.85 -1.02
C SER A 41 -13.69 -7.73 -1.32
N LEU A 42 -13.15 -8.65 -2.12
CA LEU A 42 -11.73 -8.67 -2.49
C LEU A 42 -11.36 -7.48 -3.40
N TYR A 43 -12.19 -7.17 -4.40
CA TYR A 43 -11.96 -6.03 -5.29
C TYR A 43 -12.04 -4.69 -4.53
N VAL A 44 -13.00 -4.55 -3.62
CA VAL A 44 -13.11 -3.35 -2.77
C VAL A 44 -11.88 -3.19 -1.86
N LYS A 45 -11.48 -4.25 -1.16
CA LYS A 45 -10.27 -4.25 -0.32
C LYS A 45 -9.00 -3.92 -1.12
N THR A 46 -8.92 -4.44 -2.33
CA THR A 46 -7.80 -4.20 -3.25
C THR A 46 -7.77 -2.74 -3.71
N GLY A 47 -8.92 -2.18 -4.10
CA GLY A 47 -9.04 -0.77 -4.47
C GLY A 47 -8.58 0.16 -3.35
N TYR A 48 -9.02 -0.09 -2.11
CA TYR A 48 -8.56 0.69 -0.95
C TYR A 48 -7.06 0.51 -0.68
N ALA A 49 -6.52 -0.71 -0.79
CA ALA A 49 -5.10 -0.97 -0.60
C ALA A 49 -4.22 -0.20 -1.60
N TYR A 50 -4.61 -0.18 -2.89
CA TYR A 50 -3.93 0.61 -3.92
C TYR A 50 -4.03 2.11 -3.66
N LEU A 51 -5.21 2.60 -3.24
CA LEU A 51 -5.40 4.01 -2.91
C LEU A 51 -4.50 4.44 -1.73
N THR A 52 -4.44 3.63 -0.67
CA THR A 52 -3.58 3.88 0.48
C THR A 52 -2.11 3.91 0.07
N LEU A 53 -1.67 2.94 -0.75
CA LEU A 53 -0.31 2.90 -1.28
C LEU A 53 0.03 4.16 -2.08
N PHE A 54 -0.88 4.59 -2.95
CA PHE A 54 -0.72 5.78 -3.78
C PHE A 54 -0.54 7.05 -2.94
N ILE A 55 -1.36 7.23 -1.90
CA ILE A 55 -1.25 8.36 -0.97
C ILE A 55 0.11 8.34 -0.25
N ILE A 56 0.54 7.17 0.24
CA ILE A 56 1.84 7.03 0.92
C ILE A 56 2.99 7.43 -0.02
N LEU A 57 2.96 6.98 -1.28
CA LEU A 57 3.97 7.30 -2.28
C LEU A 57 3.99 8.79 -2.66
N ILE A 58 2.82 9.43 -2.79
CA ILE A 58 2.72 10.88 -3.02
C ILE A 58 3.35 11.65 -1.85
N ILE A 59 2.96 11.33 -0.61
CA ILE A 59 3.49 12.01 0.58
C ILE A 59 5.01 11.84 0.63
N ARG A 60 5.52 10.62 0.38
CA ARG A 60 6.96 10.34 0.35
C ARG A 60 7.69 11.14 -0.73
N THR A 61 7.09 11.27 -1.91
CA THR A 61 7.66 12.05 -3.03
C THR A 61 7.71 13.54 -2.71
N LEU A 62 6.63 14.10 -2.14
CA LEU A 62 6.57 15.51 -1.74
C LEU A 62 7.57 15.83 -0.62
N VAL A 63 7.70 14.95 0.38
CA VAL A 63 8.67 15.09 1.47
C VAL A 63 10.12 15.01 0.96
N ASN A 64 10.40 14.11 0.03
CA ASN A 64 11.73 14.00 -0.57
C ASN A 64 12.07 15.22 -1.45
N LYS A 65 11.10 15.74 -2.23
CA LYS A 65 11.28 16.94 -3.06
C LYS A 65 11.62 18.17 -2.20
N LYS A 66 10.95 18.37 -1.06
CA LYS A 66 11.25 19.46 -0.12
C LYS A 66 12.60 19.34 0.61
N ARG A 67 13.23 18.17 0.59
CA ARG A 67 14.57 17.95 1.18
C ARG A 67 15.72 18.16 0.19
N ALA A 68 15.42 18.16 -1.11
CA ALA A 68 16.40 18.29 -2.19
C ALA A 68 16.49 19.72 -2.75
N ALA A 69 15.55 20.59 -2.38
CA ALA A 69 15.59 22.04 -2.61
C ALA A 69 16.12 22.75 -1.36
#